data_AF-A0A8J2X5W3-F1
#
_entry.id   AF-A0A8J2X5W3-F1
#
_cell.length_a   1.000
_cell.length_b   1.000
_cell.length_c   1.000
_cell.angle_alpha   90.00
_cell.angle_beta   90.00
_cell.angle_gamma   90.00
#
_symmetry.space_group_name_H-M   'P 1'
#
loop_
_entity.id
_entity.type
_entity.pdbx_description
1 polymer ?
#
loop_
_entity_poly.entity_id
_entity_poly.type
_entity_poly.pdbx_seq_one_letter_code
_entity_poly.pdbx_strand_id
1 'polypeptide(L)'
;MSSLPFASYSAPDVQKSFTVDAANPRYQSTDGSTTGPSPHVLNAGQIDRDKPAPPRTNPDGQMTALGSLRAHLTGLQDDINHFLTDRMEQAKRKRARVQSEEQNNSVDHNEATKY
;
A
#
# COMPACT_ATOMS: atom_id res chain seq x y z
N MET A 1 21.60 19.59 8.53
CA MET A 1 21.38 18.15 8.35
C MET A 1 19.95 17.95 7.86
N SER A 2 19.72 17.31 6.71
CA SER A 2 18.36 17.00 6.25
C SER A 2 17.88 15.75 6.96
N SER A 3 16.85 15.86 7.81
CA SER A 3 16.21 14.70 8.42
C SER A 3 15.42 13.92 7.37
N LEU A 4 15.54 12.59 7.37
CA LEU A 4 14.70 11.73 6.55
C LEU A 4 13.27 11.73 7.09
N PRO A 5 12.24 11.73 6.21
CA PRO A 5 10.86 11.64 6.66
C PRO A 5 10.58 10.25 7.24
N PHE A 6 9.62 10.19 8.16
CA PHE A 6 9.15 8.96 8.78
C PHE A 6 7.66 9.10 9.09
N ALA A 7 6.99 7.98 9.33
CA ALA A 7 5.59 7.95 9.75
C ALA A 7 5.36 6.89 10.82
N SER A 8 4.37 7.11 11.67
CA SER A 8 3.93 6.15 12.68
C SER A 8 2.41 5.96 12.58
N TYR A 9 2.00 4.70 12.48
CA TYR A 9 0.62 4.26 12.48
C TYR A 9 0.28 3.61 13.82
N SER A 10 -0.92 3.92 14.34
CA SER A 10 -1.43 3.35 15.58
C SER A 10 -2.92 3.02 15.44
N ALA A 11 -3.29 1.82 15.84
CA ALA A 11 -4.65 1.33 15.97
C ALA A 11 -4.76 0.48 17.24
N PRO A 12 -5.98 0.19 17.73
CA PRO A 12 -6.17 -0.58 18.97
C PRO A 12 -5.47 -1.94 18.99
N ASP A 13 -5.27 -2.56 17.82
CA ASP A 13 -4.71 -3.89 17.65
C ASP A 13 -3.27 -3.90 17.12
N VAL A 14 -2.74 -2.78 16.61
CA VAL A 14 -1.41 -2.73 15.99
C VAL A 14 -0.78 -1.35 16.02
N GLN A 15 0.54 -1.33 16.19
CA GLN A 15 1.39 -0.17 15.95
C GLN A 15 2.41 -0.49 14.86
N LYS A 16 2.71 0.47 14.00
CA LYS A 16 3.66 0.29 12.89
C LYS A 16 4.41 1.59 12.62
N SER A 17 5.73 1.52 12.53
CA SER A 17 6.57 2.64 12.10
C SER A 17 7.07 2.42 10.67
N PHE A 18 7.18 3.51 9.93
CA PHE A 18 7.67 3.57 8.56
C PHE A 18 8.86 4.52 8.51
N THR A 19 9.96 4.06 7.95
CA THR A 19 11.22 4.81 7.85
C THR A 19 11.75 4.70 6.43
N VAL A 20 12.34 5.78 5.93
CA VAL A 20 13.01 5.77 4.63
C VAL A 20 14.30 4.96 4.71
N ASP A 21 14.43 3.99 3.81
CA ASP A 21 15.69 3.32 3.55
C ASP A 21 16.36 3.94 2.33
N ALA A 22 17.39 4.77 2.57
CA ALA A 22 18.11 5.47 1.51
C ALA A 22 18.89 4.52 0.57
N ALA A 23 19.19 3.29 1.00
CA ALA A 23 19.83 2.29 0.16
C ALA A 23 18.86 1.61 -0.81
N ASN A 24 17.56 1.70 -0.55
CA ASN A 24 16.55 1.06 -1.38
C ASN A 24 16.15 1.98 -2.56
N PRO A 25 16.31 1.51 -3.82
CA PRO A 25 16.01 2.30 -5.02
C PRO A 25 14.58 2.85 -5.08
N ARG A 26 13.61 2.21 -4.41
CA ARG A 26 12.24 2.70 -4.32
C ARG A 26 12.15 4.12 -3.78
N TYR A 27 12.95 4.45 -2.77
CA TYR A 27 12.95 5.79 -2.17
C TYR A 27 13.77 6.80 -2.98
N GLN A 28 14.38 6.37 -4.09
CA GLN A 28 15.11 7.24 -5.01
C GLN A 28 14.31 7.50 -6.30
N SER A 29 13.07 6.99 -6.38
CA SER A 29 12.15 7.19 -7.50
C SER A 29 10.91 7.97 -7.06
N THR A 30 10.33 8.72 -7.99
CA THR A 30 9.01 9.34 -7.83
C THR A 30 7.91 8.56 -8.52
N ASP A 31 8.27 7.42 -9.12
CA ASP A 31 7.39 6.44 -9.74
C ASP A 31 7.17 5.30 -8.73
N GLY A 32 6.14 5.43 -7.91
CA GLY A 32 5.76 4.46 -6.89
C GLY A 32 4.98 3.30 -7.48
N SER A 33 5.10 2.13 -6.86
CA SER A 33 4.36 0.92 -7.22
C SER A 33 2.84 1.05 -7.00
N THR A 34 2.43 1.94 -6.09
CA THR A 34 1.02 2.22 -5.82
C THR A 34 0.53 3.51 -6.49
N THR A 35 1.40 4.19 -7.25
CA THR A 35 1.01 5.35 -8.06
C THR A 35 0.76 4.93 -9.49
N GLY A 36 -0.48 5.09 -9.96
CA GLY A 36 -0.87 4.85 -11.35
C GLY A 36 -2.16 4.04 -11.50
N PRO A 37 -2.66 3.89 -12.73
CA PRO A 37 -3.84 3.08 -13.03
C PRO A 37 -3.60 1.60 -12.67
N SER A 38 -4.66 0.89 -12.29
CA SER A 38 -4.54 -0.54 -11.97
C SER A 38 -4.09 -1.35 -13.21
N PRO A 39 -3.48 -2.54 -13.03
CA PRO A 39 -3.08 -3.40 -14.13
C PRO A 39 -4.24 -3.74 -15.09
N HIS A 40 -5.46 -3.84 -14.55
CA HIS A 40 -6.67 -4.07 -15.34
C HIS A 40 -6.94 -2.92 -16.34
N VAL A 41 -6.68 -1.68 -15.92
CA VAL A 41 -6.87 -0.47 -16.72
C VAL A 41 -5.76 -0.29 -17.75
N LEU A 42 -4.51 -0.59 -17.37
CA LEU A 42 -3.37 -0.56 -18.31
C LEU A 42 -3.52 -1.62 -19.42
N ASN A 43 -3.98 -2.83 -19.08
CA ASN A 43 -4.22 -3.91 -20.04
C ASN A 43 -5.37 -3.62 -21.01
N ALA A 44 -6.27 -2.69 -20.67
CA ALA A 44 -7.33 -2.21 -21.56
C ALA A 44 -6.82 -1.19 -22.61
N GLY A 45 -5.52 -0.96 -22.70
CA GLY A 45 -4.88 -0.07 -23.68
C GLY A 45 -4.80 1.40 -23.25
N GLN A 46 -5.08 1.71 -21.98
CA GLN A 46 -5.02 3.07 -21.47
C GLN A 46 -3.57 3.49 -21.19
N ILE A 47 -3.17 4.64 -21.74
CA ILE A 47 -1.84 5.23 -21.50
C ILE A 47 -1.93 6.12 -20.26
N ASP A 48 -1.04 5.89 -19.28
CA ASP A 48 -0.94 6.73 -18.09
C ASP A 48 -0.30 8.08 -18.43
N ARG A 49 -1.15 9.09 -18.62
CA ARG A 49 -0.75 10.48 -18.90
C ARG A 49 -0.45 11.27 -17.63
N ASP A 50 -0.85 10.77 -16.46
CA ASP A 50 -0.68 11.44 -15.16
C ASP A 50 0.56 10.94 -14.42
N LYS A 51 1.44 10.22 -15.12
CA LYS A 51 2.67 9.68 -14.55
C LYS A 51 3.50 10.80 -13.92
N PRO A 52 3.90 10.67 -12.64
CA PRO A 52 4.71 11.67 -11.98
C PRO A 52 6.04 11.88 -12.71
N ALA A 53 6.41 13.15 -12.93
CA ALA A 53 7.71 13.51 -13.49
C ALA A 53 8.85 12.92 -12.63
N PRO A 54 10.02 12.59 -13.20
CA PRO A 54 11.16 12.06 -12.46
C PRO A 54 11.71 13.04 -11.41
N PRO A 55 12.47 12.58 -10.40
CA PRO A 55 13.06 13.45 -9.38
C PRO A 55 13.90 14.56 -10.02
N ARG A 56 13.77 15.80 -9.53
CA ARG A 56 14.54 16.91 -10.07
C ARG A 56 16.00 16.79 -9.65
N THR A 57 16.89 16.82 -10.64
CA THR A 57 18.35 16.76 -10.46
C THR A 57 19.02 18.10 -10.72
N ASN A 58 20.18 18.28 -10.12
CA ASN A 58 21.13 19.36 -10.38
C ASN A 58 21.96 19.04 -11.64
N PRO A 59 22.73 20.02 -12.19
CA PRO A 59 23.59 19.81 -13.35
C PRO A 59 24.70 18.75 -13.16
N ASP A 60 25.05 18.46 -11.91
CA ASP A 60 26.00 17.42 -11.50
C ASP A 60 25.37 16.00 -11.47
N GLY A 61 24.08 15.89 -11.82
CA GLY A 61 23.34 14.63 -11.80
C GLY A 61 22.79 14.22 -10.43
N GLN A 62 23.07 14.97 -9.36
CA GLN A 62 22.54 14.65 -8.03
C GLN A 62 21.12 15.16 -7.86
N MET A 63 20.28 14.43 -7.10
CA MET A 63 18.94 14.91 -6.78
C MET A 63 19.01 16.19 -5.94
N THR A 64 18.18 17.17 -6.30
CA THR A 64 17.93 18.34 -5.46
C THR A 64 17.34 17.91 -4.12
N ALA A 65 17.48 18.71 -3.06
CA ALA A 65 16.88 18.40 -1.76
C ALA A 65 15.37 18.11 -1.84
N LEU A 66 14.64 18.88 -2.66
CA LEU A 66 13.21 18.65 -2.93
C LEU A 66 12.95 17.41 -3.80
N GLY A 67 13.85 17.12 -4.76
CA GLY A 67 13.80 15.91 -5.57
C GLY A 67 13.92 14.66 -4.71
N SER A 68 14.92 14.61 -3.84
CA SER A 68 15.12 13.53 -2.87
C SER A 68 13.95 13.42 -1.90
N LEU A 69 13.47 14.55 -1.36
CA LEU A 69 12.31 14.55 -0.46
C LEU A 69 11.06 13.95 -1.15
N ARG A 70 10.79 14.33 -2.40
CA ARG A 70 9.64 13.79 -3.14
C ARG A 70 9.78 12.28 -3.35
N ALA A 71 10.97 11.80 -3.73
CA ALA A 71 11.23 10.37 -3.90
C ALA A 71 11.06 9.59 -2.58
N HIS A 72 11.58 10.13 -1.48
CA HIS A 72 11.40 9.56 -0.14
C HIS A 72 9.91 9.47 0.26
N LEU A 73 9.14 10.53 0.00
CA LEU A 73 7.69 10.55 0.28
C LEU A 73 6.92 9.57 -0.59
N THR A 74 7.28 9.41 -1.86
CA THR A 74 6.68 8.39 -2.75
C THR A 74 6.92 6.98 -2.20
N GLY A 75 8.13 6.66 -1.77
CA GLY A 75 8.41 5.35 -1.16
C GLY A 75 7.65 5.12 0.15
N LEU A 76 7.50 6.14 1.00
CA LEU A 76 6.69 6.06 2.22
C LEU A 76 5.20 5.91 1.92
N GLN A 77 4.68 6.58 0.89
CA GLN A 77 3.30 6.44 0.44
C GLN A 77 3.03 4.99 0.04
N ASP A 78 3.92 4.39 -0.74
CA ASP A 78 3.83 2.97 -1.13
C ASP A 78 3.78 2.05 0.10
N ASP A 79 4.67 2.25 1.08
CA ASP A 79 4.66 1.44 2.30
C ASP A 79 3.34 1.49 3.04
N ILE A 80 2.81 2.69 3.22
CA ILE A 80 1.55 2.91 3.92
C ILE A 80 0.42 2.25 3.14
N ASN A 81 0.40 2.40 1.82
CA ASN A 81 -0.62 1.81 0.96
C ASN A 81 -0.58 0.29 0.98
N HIS A 82 0.59 -0.34 0.86
CA HIS A 82 0.75 -1.79 0.96
C HIS A 82 0.29 -2.29 2.33
N PHE A 83 0.75 -1.64 3.41
CA PHE A 83 0.37 -2.02 4.78
C PHE A 83 -1.14 -1.95 5.01
N LEU A 84 -1.80 -0.87 4.58
CA LEU A 84 -3.25 -0.73 4.75
C LEU A 84 -4.03 -1.69 3.87
N THR A 85 -3.57 -1.94 2.64
CA THR A 85 -4.19 -2.90 1.71
C THR A 85 -4.14 -4.31 2.27
N ASP A 86 -2.98 -4.76 2.75
CA ASP A 86 -2.82 -6.07 3.39
C ASP A 86 -3.75 -6.22 4.60
N ARG A 87 -3.92 -5.17 5.40
CA ARG A 87 -4.84 -5.20 6.54
C ARG A 87 -6.30 -5.30 6.12
N MET A 88 -6.71 -4.59 5.07
CA MET A 88 -8.06 -4.70 4.52
C MET A 88 -8.32 -6.11 3.98
N GLU A 89 -7.35 -6.71 3.28
CA GLU A 89 -7.47 -8.09 2.80
C GLU A 89 -7.61 -9.09 3.94
N GLN A 90 -6.80 -8.98 4.99
CA GLN A 90 -6.89 -9.84 6.16
C GLN A 90 -8.25 -9.70 6.86
N ALA A 91 -8.74 -8.47 7.01
CA ALA A 91 -10.07 -8.21 7.58
C ALA A 91 -11.19 -8.82 6.72
N LYS A 92 -11.09 -8.71 5.39
CA LYS A 92 -12.04 -9.31 4.44
C LYS A 92 -12.04 -10.84 4.52
N ARG A 93 -10.85 -11.46 4.56
CA ARG A 93 -10.70 -12.92 4.69
C ARG A 93 -11.26 -13.43 6.02
N LYS A 94 -11.03 -12.71 7.13
CA LYS A 94 -11.60 -13.04 8.45
C LYS A 94 -13.14 -12.98 8.42
N ARG A 95 -13.73 -11.93 7.86
CA ARG A 95 -15.20 -11.81 7.71
C ARG A 95 -15.80 -12.93 6.87
N ALA A 96 -15.16 -13.27 5.75
CA ALA A 96 -15.64 -14.36 4.88
C ALA A 96 -15.64 -15.72 5.59
N ARG A 97 -14.62 -16.01 6.41
CA ARG A 97 -14.57 -17.25 7.22
C ARG A 97 -15.69 -17.31 8.25
N VAL A 98 -15.91 -16.23 9.01
CA VAL A 98 -16.98 -16.17 10.01
C VAL A 98 -18.36 -16.38 9.37
N GLN A 99 -18.61 -15.75 8.21
CA GLN A 99 -19.88 -15.94 7.48
C GLN A 99 -20.08 -17.37 6.98
N SER A 100 -19.02 -18.04 6.51
CA SER A 100 -19.12 -19.45 6.09
C SER A 100 -19.37 -20.41 7.26
N GLU A 101 -18.82 -20.12 8.44
CA GLU A 101 -19.03 -20.91 9.66
C GLU A 101 -20.45 -20.74 10.21
N GLU A 102 -20.99 -19.51 10.19
CA GLU A 102 -22.38 -19.22 10.58
C GLU A 102 -23.39 -19.91 9.64
N GLN A 103 -23.14 -19.93 8.33
CA GLN A 103 -23.99 -20.63 7.38
C GLN A 103 -23.96 -22.16 7.60
N ASN A 104 -22.81 -22.77 7.80
CA ASN A 104 -22.72 -24.22 8.03
C ASN A 104 -23.42 -24.65 9.33
N ASN A 105 -23.26 -23.91 10.41
CA ASN A 105 -23.96 -24.20 11.67
C ASN A 105 -25.49 -24.04 11.56
N SER A 106 -25.98 -23.15 10.71
CA SER A 106 -27.42 -22.97 10.48
C SER A 106 -28.08 -24.10 9.67
N VAL A 107 -27.29 -24.81 8.86
CA VAL A 107 -27.77 -25.96 8.06
C VAL A 107 -27.85 -27.21 8.94
N ASP A 108 -26.84 -27.48 9.75
CA ASP A 108 -26.83 -28.62 10.69
C ASP A 108 -27.97 -28.54 11.72
N HIS A 109 -28.31 -27.33 12.20
CA HIS A 109 -29.39 -27.17 13.17
C HIS A 109 -30.79 -27.42 12.57
N ASN A 110 -30.98 -27.18 11.26
CA ASN A 110 -32.24 -27.44 10.56
C ASN A 110 -32.42 -28.91 10.14
N GLU A 111 -31.34 -29.70 10.01
CA GLU A 111 -31.45 -31.14 9.80
C GLU A 111 -31.76 -31.91 11.10
N ALA A 112 -31.24 -31.45 12.24
CA ALA A 112 -31.46 -32.10 13.54
C ALA A 112 -32.89 -31.97 14.09
N THR A 113 -33.71 -31.07 13.56
CA THR A 113 -35.11 -30.83 13.99
C THR A 113 -36.16 -31.53 13.12
N LYS A 114 -35.74 -32.34 12.13
CA LYS A 114 -36.63 -33.04 11.19
C LYS A 114 -37.08 -34.45 11.60
N TYR A 115 -36.74 -34.90 12.82
CA TYR A 115 -37.13 -36.21 13.35
C TYR A 115 -37.97 -36.09 14.62
#